data_AF-A0A7W1VCM6-F1
#
_entry.id   AF-A0A7W1VCM6-F1
#
_cell.length_a   1.000
_cell.length_b   1.000
_cell.length_c   1.000
_cell.angle_alpha   90.00
_cell.angle_beta   90.00
_cell.angle_gamma   90.00
#
_symmetry.space_group_name_H-M   'P 1'
#
loop_
_entity.id
_entity.type
_entity.pdbx_description
1 polymer ?
#
loop_
_entity_poly.entity_id
_entity_poly.type
_entity_poly.pdbx_seq_one_letter_code
_entity_poly.pdbx_strand_id
1 'polypeptide(L)'
;MKQFVCFLVLSFSFFVPANAQVGGGGAWRTLEPMPSARQEISTAVLNGKIYVIAGFTSTGASTNTVEVYDPTTNSWTSAAPIPILTNHNNAAVAAGKLYTFGGTSNRTFLYNPQNNTWADVAPMNFQHGNTAAVGVINDKIYVAGGNGGAMTGRELEVYDPVANNWTVLAPMNVARNHTSGGVIDGKFYAVGGRGATNAPTALEVYDPQTNTWTTLAPMPTARSGIGVGVVNGELWVFGGEIPQIHAEVEVYNPISNSWRRLPDMPTPKHGIWATTIGNKIYIPAGAVVQGLGATNINEVFTAANKTADYDGDGKTDLSVFRAGNWFVLQSLDSSVRAVQFGLSSDTITPGDFDGDNRTDFAVFRNGTWFILQSSSNTFLAFQFGLSTDKPIAADFDGDARTDIAVYRDGTWFIQGTTSGFRAVQFGLSDDKPVPQDYDGDGKTDIAVYRPSNGIWYIVRSSDNGFSSFQFGISTDVPVPADYDGDGKSDIAVFRNGVWYLQQTTTGFRAVGWGFSTDKPVVGDYDGDARADVAVFRPSDGVWYLLQSTRGFRAAQWGQNGDVPAPSGYLP
;
A
#
# COMPACT_ATOMS: atom_id res chain seq x y z
N MET A 1 -65.52 -17.54 -34.64
CA MET A 1 -64.05 -17.44 -34.59
C MET A 1 -63.65 -17.20 -33.14
N LYS A 2 -63.12 -18.23 -32.47
CA LYS A 2 -62.63 -18.14 -31.09
C LYS A 2 -61.16 -17.71 -31.15
N GLN A 3 -60.81 -16.57 -30.54
CA GLN A 3 -59.41 -16.15 -30.39
C GLN A 3 -58.74 -17.01 -29.31
N PHE A 4 -57.69 -17.71 -29.70
CA PHE A 4 -56.75 -18.36 -28.78
C PHE A 4 -55.79 -17.30 -28.24
N VAL A 5 -55.79 -17.10 -26.93
CA VAL A 5 -54.76 -16.35 -26.21
C VAL A 5 -53.61 -17.30 -25.93
N CYS A 6 -52.45 -17.04 -26.52
CA CYS A 6 -51.21 -17.77 -26.30
C CYS A 6 -50.56 -17.23 -25.01
N PHE A 7 -50.48 -18.03 -23.95
CA PHE A 7 -49.69 -17.70 -22.76
C PHE A 7 -48.23 -18.08 -23.02
N LEU A 8 -47.38 -17.07 -23.21
CA LEU A 8 -45.93 -17.24 -23.25
C LEU A 8 -45.41 -17.31 -21.81
N VAL A 9 -45.06 -18.51 -21.34
CA VAL A 9 -44.33 -18.68 -20.07
C VAL A 9 -42.86 -18.38 -20.35
N LEU A 10 -42.43 -17.15 -20.09
CA LEU A 10 -41.00 -16.82 -20.00
C LEU A 10 -40.49 -17.28 -18.62
N SER A 11 -39.75 -18.37 -18.60
CA SER A 11 -38.91 -18.76 -17.47
C SER A 11 -37.75 -17.77 -17.36
N PHE A 12 -37.84 -16.80 -16.45
CA PHE A 12 -36.69 -16.03 -16.02
C PHE A 12 -35.81 -16.92 -15.14
N SER A 13 -34.66 -17.33 -15.68
CA SER A 13 -33.59 -17.88 -14.85
C SER A 13 -32.98 -16.72 -14.07
N PHE A 14 -33.27 -16.65 -12.77
CA PHE A 14 -32.56 -15.76 -11.86
C PHE A 14 -31.13 -16.28 -11.73
N PHE A 15 -30.17 -15.58 -12.35
CA PHE A 15 -28.79 -15.65 -11.90
C PHE A 15 -28.75 -15.03 -10.50
N VAL A 16 -28.54 -15.87 -9.49
CA VAL A 16 -28.03 -15.41 -8.19
C VAL A 16 -26.54 -15.15 -8.43
N PRO A 17 -26.04 -13.90 -8.41
CA PRO A 17 -24.60 -13.70 -8.37
C PRO A 17 -24.07 -14.37 -7.10
N ALA A 18 -23.06 -15.22 -7.30
CA ALA A 18 -22.36 -15.90 -6.23
C ALA A 18 -21.83 -14.88 -5.22
N ASN A 19 -21.97 -15.24 -3.94
CA ASN A 19 -21.60 -14.47 -2.77
C ASN A 19 -20.29 -13.69 -2.94
N ALA A 20 -20.36 -12.40 -2.64
CA ALA A 20 -19.22 -11.59 -2.28
C ALA A 20 -18.48 -12.23 -1.08
N GLN A 21 -17.19 -12.50 -1.24
CA GLN A 21 -16.27 -12.55 -0.10
C GLN A 21 -15.46 -11.25 -0.12
N VAL A 22 -15.76 -10.41 0.85
CA VAL A 22 -15.14 -9.11 1.12
C VAL A 22 -14.05 -9.34 2.18
N GLY A 23 -12.87 -8.78 1.99
CA GLY A 23 -11.85 -8.60 3.02
C GLY A 23 -10.80 -7.63 2.52
N GLY A 24 -10.87 -6.37 2.93
CA GLY A 24 -10.09 -5.25 2.38
C GLY A 24 -8.58 -5.43 2.56
N GLY A 25 -7.78 -4.72 1.76
CA GLY A 25 -6.33 -4.61 1.94
C GLY A 25 -5.80 -3.23 1.55
N GLY A 26 -6.70 -2.36 1.09
CA GLY A 26 -6.41 -1.27 0.18
C GLY A 26 -7.45 -1.16 -0.94
N ALA A 27 -7.35 -0.09 -1.73
CA ALA A 27 -8.33 0.29 -2.74
C ALA A 27 -7.77 0.14 -4.17
N TRP A 28 -8.61 -0.31 -5.10
CA TRP A 28 -8.28 -0.34 -6.52
C TRP A 28 -8.83 0.87 -7.26
N ARG A 29 -8.01 1.46 -8.15
CA ARG A 29 -8.46 2.49 -9.08
C ARG A 29 -7.94 2.24 -10.49
N THR A 30 -8.83 2.38 -11.47
CA THR A 30 -8.44 2.44 -12.88
C THR A 30 -7.93 3.84 -13.22
N LEU A 31 -6.78 3.90 -13.86
CA LEU A 31 -6.07 5.12 -14.25
C LEU A 31 -6.23 5.38 -15.74
N GLU A 32 -5.67 6.50 -16.22
CA GLU A 32 -5.59 6.77 -17.65
C GLU A 32 -4.90 5.58 -18.36
N PRO A 33 -5.54 4.96 -19.36
CA PRO A 33 -5.01 3.78 -20.02
C PRO A 33 -3.72 4.10 -20.78
N MET A 34 -2.86 3.09 -20.92
CA MET A 34 -1.65 3.22 -21.72
C MET A 34 -1.97 3.63 -23.17
N PRO A 35 -1.11 4.45 -23.80
CA PRO A 35 -1.26 4.81 -25.21
C PRO A 35 -1.22 3.59 -26.14
N SER A 36 -0.53 2.52 -25.76
CA SER A 36 -0.52 1.26 -26.51
C SER A 36 -0.65 0.02 -25.63
N ALA A 37 -1.41 -0.97 -26.09
CA ALA A 37 -1.60 -2.23 -25.39
C ALA A 37 -0.35 -3.12 -25.47
N ARG A 38 0.17 -3.54 -24.31
CA ARG A 38 1.38 -4.37 -24.21
C ARG A 38 1.28 -5.42 -23.09
N GLN A 39 2.02 -6.51 -23.25
CA GLN A 39 2.27 -7.53 -22.21
C GLN A 39 3.76 -7.88 -22.15
N GLU A 40 4.19 -8.60 -21.12
CA GLU A 40 5.60 -8.97 -20.90
C GLU A 40 6.51 -7.74 -20.89
N ILE A 41 5.99 -6.71 -20.24
CA ILE A 41 6.60 -5.40 -20.03
C ILE A 41 7.48 -5.42 -18.80
N SER A 42 8.34 -4.40 -18.66
CA SER A 42 8.96 -4.05 -17.37
C SER A 42 8.58 -2.63 -16.96
N THR A 43 8.56 -2.39 -15.65
CA THR A 43 8.35 -1.05 -15.09
C THR A 43 9.43 -0.67 -14.09
N ALA A 44 9.68 0.63 -13.98
CA ALA A 44 10.54 1.20 -12.94
C ALA A 44 10.17 2.67 -12.67
N VAL A 45 10.42 3.14 -11.44
CA VAL A 45 10.09 4.50 -11.01
C VAL A 45 11.33 5.39 -11.00
N LEU A 46 11.30 6.47 -11.79
CA LEU A 46 12.33 7.51 -11.80
C LEU A 46 11.67 8.86 -11.58
N ASN A 47 12.11 9.59 -10.55
CA ASN A 47 11.60 10.93 -10.19
C ASN A 47 10.06 10.97 -10.06
N GLY A 48 9.47 9.98 -9.39
CA GLY A 48 8.02 9.89 -9.15
C GLY A 48 7.19 9.49 -10.39
N LYS A 49 7.83 9.21 -11.53
CA LYS A 49 7.16 8.78 -12.77
C LYS A 49 7.45 7.32 -13.07
N ILE A 50 6.48 6.65 -13.70
CA ILE A 50 6.56 5.22 -14.02
C ILE A 50 6.92 5.05 -15.47
N TYR A 51 8.05 4.40 -15.73
CA TYR A 51 8.51 4.08 -17.08
C TYR A 51 8.06 2.67 -17.42
N VAL A 52 7.22 2.51 -18.43
CA VAL A 52 6.80 1.21 -18.97
C VAL A 52 7.60 0.93 -20.23
N ILE A 53 8.44 -0.11 -20.17
CA ILE A 53 9.50 -0.35 -21.15
C ILE A 53 9.22 -1.64 -21.93
N ALA A 54 9.25 -1.51 -23.26
CA ALA A 54 9.17 -2.60 -24.24
C ALA A 54 7.94 -3.51 -24.07
N GLY A 55 8.06 -4.80 -24.40
CA GLY A 55 7.00 -5.81 -24.32
C GLY A 55 6.49 -6.30 -25.68
N PHE A 56 5.46 -7.13 -25.66
CA PHE A 56 4.72 -7.57 -26.84
C PHE A 56 3.50 -6.69 -27.09
N THR A 57 3.31 -6.31 -28.35
CA THR A 57 2.05 -5.71 -28.81
C THR A 57 0.94 -6.76 -28.93
N SER A 58 -0.29 -6.33 -29.20
CA SER A 58 -1.42 -7.22 -29.50
C SER A 58 -1.22 -8.13 -30.72
N THR A 59 -0.24 -7.87 -31.57
CA THR A 59 0.13 -8.74 -32.71
C THR A 59 1.23 -9.75 -32.37
N GLY A 60 1.75 -9.74 -31.13
CA GLY A 60 2.88 -10.55 -30.71
C GLY A 60 4.24 -10.03 -31.20
N ALA A 61 4.30 -8.82 -31.75
CA ALA A 61 5.55 -8.19 -32.13
C ALA A 61 6.24 -7.59 -30.90
N SER A 62 7.54 -7.84 -30.75
CA SER A 62 8.36 -7.15 -29.75
C SER A 62 8.48 -5.67 -30.09
N THR A 63 8.51 -4.81 -29.08
CA THR A 63 8.68 -3.37 -29.26
C THR A 63 9.89 -2.85 -28.50
N ASN A 64 10.32 -1.64 -28.82
CA ASN A 64 11.28 -0.84 -28.07
C ASN A 64 10.66 0.43 -27.47
N THR A 65 9.33 0.54 -27.50
CA THR A 65 8.58 1.67 -26.97
C THR A 65 8.85 1.88 -25.48
N VAL A 66 8.96 3.14 -25.08
CA VAL A 66 8.98 3.56 -23.67
C VAL A 66 7.91 4.63 -23.46
N GLU A 67 6.93 4.30 -22.64
CA GLU A 67 5.86 5.22 -22.24
C GLU A 67 6.03 5.58 -20.76
N VAL A 68 5.81 6.84 -20.42
CA VAL A 68 6.04 7.39 -19.09
C VAL A 68 4.71 7.88 -18.53
N TYR A 69 4.26 7.24 -17.47
CA TYR A 69 3.07 7.65 -16.72
C TYR A 69 3.46 8.62 -15.61
N ASP A 70 2.72 9.71 -15.51
CA ASP A 70 2.78 10.66 -14.42
C ASP A 70 1.57 10.46 -13.49
N PRO A 71 1.77 9.90 -12.29
CA PRO A 71 0.69 9.69 -11.34
C PRO A 71 0.06 10.99 -10.82
N THR A 72 0.79 12.10 -10.84
CA THR A 72 0.29 13.38 -10.30
C THR A 72 -0.74 14.02 -11.21
N THR A 73 -0.58 13.86 -12.52
CA THR A 73 -1.48 14.40 -13.55
C THR A 73 -2.37 13.34 -14.20
N ASN A 74 -2.22 12.07 -13.81
CA ASN A 74 -2.87 10.93 -14.42
C ASN A 74 -2.77 10.94 -15.96
N SER A 75 -1.55 11.10 -16.49
CA SER A 75 -1.34 11.26 -17.92
C SER A 75 -0.06 10.58 -18.42
N TRP A 76 0.01 10.37 -19.74
CA TRP A 76 1.09 9.67 -20.39
C TRP A 76 1.92 10.58 -21.29
N THR A 77 3.21 10.30 -21.35
CA THR A 77 4.16 10.85 -22.32
C THR A 77 5.03 9.74 -22.89
N SER A 78 5.89 10.04 -23.87
CA SER A 78 6.85 9.08 -24.41
C SER A 78 8.29 9.49 -24.10
N ALA A 79 9.11 8.49 -23.80
CA ALA A 79 10.56 8.63 -23.76
C ALA A 79 11.18 8.03 -25.02
N ALA A 80 12.48 8.25 -25.21
CA ALA A 80 13.20 7.67 -26.34
C ALA A 80 13.12 6.14 -26.31
N PRO A 81 12.92 5.51 -27.48
CA PRO A 81 12.85 4.06 -27.56
C PRO A 81 14.20 3.44 -27.19
N ILE A 82 14.16 2.25 -26.59
CA ILE A 82 15.39 1.53 -26.28
C ILE A 82 16.08 1.04 -27.58
N PRO A 83 17.41 0.84 -27.60
CA PRO A 83 18.14 0.55 -28.85
C PRO A 83 17.92 -0.86 -29.44
N ILE A 84 17.00 -1.66 -28.90
CA ILE A 84 16.68 -3.02 -29.35
C ILE A 84 15.17 -3.30 -29.25
N LEU A 85 14.62 -4.08 -30.17
CA LEU A 85 13.27 -4.65 -30.00
C LEU A 85 13.35 -5.80 -29.00
N THR A 86 12.56 -5.74 -27.94
CA THR A 86 12.59 -6.75 -26.87
C THR A 86 11.24 -6.93 -26.18
N ASN A 87 11.17 -7.93 -25.33
CA ASN A 87 10.04 -8.31 -24.49
C ASN A 87 10.61 -9.12 -23.31
N HIS A 88 9.84 -9.29 -22.23
CA HIS A 88 10.30 -9.98 -21.02
C HIS A 88 11.64 -9.45 -20.50
N ASN A 89 11.94 -8.19 -20.77
CA ASN A 89 13.08 -7.50 -20.22
C ASN A 89 12.78 -7.08 -18.79
N ASN A 90 13.81 -6.57 -18.13
CA ASN A 90 13.76 -6.14 -16.75
C ASN A 90 14.12 -4.64 -16.68
N ALA A 91 13.71 -3.98 -15.60
CA ALA A 91 14.05 -2.59 -15.35
C ALA A 91 14.28 -2.34 -13.86
N ALA A 92 15.12 -1.36 -13.53
CA ALA A 92 15.37 -0.94 -12.16
C ALA A 92 15.90 0.50 -12.12
N VAL A 93 15.68 1.18 -10.98
CA VAL A 93 16.35 2.44 -10.66
C VAL A 93 17.32 2.23 -9.52
N ALA A 94 18.58 2.60 -9.73
CA ALA A 94 19.65 2.52 -8.74
C ALA A 94 20.53 3.77 -8.82
N ALA A 95 20.91 4.34 -7.67
CA ALA A 95 21.62 5.62 -7.59
C ALA A 95 20.94 6.74 -8.42
N GLY A 96 19.60 6.79 -8.36
CA GLY A 96 18.80 7.78 -9.10
C GLY A 96 18.85 7.66 -10.63
N LYS A 97 19.28 6.51 -11.17
CA LYS A 97 19.42 6.26 -12.61
C LYS A 97 18.59 5.07 -13.04
N LEU A 98 17.91 5.18 -14.18
CA LEU A 98 17.08 4.12 -14.76
C LEU A 98 17.90 3.22 -15.69
N TYR A 99 17.77 1.91 -15.45
CA TYR A 99 18.39 0.86 -16.24
C TYR A 99 17.33 -0.09 -16.80
N THR A 100 17.60 -0.64 -17.99
CA THR A 100 16.86 -1.79 -18.51
C THR A 100 17.80 -2.80 -19.12
N PHE A 101 17.48 -4.08 -18.96
CA PHE A 101 18.38 -5.20 -19.27
C PHE A 101 17.58 -6.49 -19.48
N GLY A 102 18.21 -7.46 -20.13
CA GLY A 102 17.63 -8.78 -20.36
C GLY A 102 16.64 -8.84 -21.51
N GLY A 103 15.65 -9.72 -21.39
CA GLY A 103 14.71 -10.01 -22.48
C GLY A 103 15.40 -10.83 -23.57
N THR A 104 15.65 -10.23 -24.73
CA THR A 104 16.23 -10.89 -25.91
C THR A 104 17.75 -10.78 -26.03
N SER A 105 18.43 -10.11 -25.08
CA SER A 105 19.89 -9.94 -25.09
C SER A 105 20.46 -9.82 -23.67
N ASN A 106 21.78 -9.93 -23.51
CA ASN A 106 22.47 -9.64 -22.24
C ASN A 106 22.95 -8.18 -22.12
N ARG A 107 22.56 -7.30 -23.05
CA ARG A 107 22.94 -5.87 -22.99
C ARG A 107 22.19 -5.17 -21.85
N THR A 108 22.84 -4.16 -21.28
CA THR A 108 22.28 -3.29 -20.25
C THR A 108 22.32 -1.86 -20.75
N PHE A 109 21.20 -1.14 -20.63
CA PHE A 109 21.06 0.23 -21.07
C PHE A 109 20.79 1.16 -19.89
N LEU A 110 21.47 2.30 -19.87
CA LEU A 110 21.26 3.41 -18.93
C LEU A 110 20.51 4.54 -19.63
N TYR A 111 19.43 5.02 -19.02
CA TYR A 111 18.66 6.17 -19.50
C TYR A 111 19.24 7.49 -18.99
N ASN A 112 19.33 8.47 -19.88
CA ASN A 112 19.63 9.85 -19.56
C ASN A 112 18.38 10.73 -19.76
N PRO A 113 17.73 11.20 -18.68
CA PRO A 113 16.52 12.01 -18.78
C PRO A 113 16.78 13.43 -19.29
N GLN A 114 18.01 13.96 -19.21
CA GLN A 114 18.32 15.34 -19.61
C GLN A 114 18.30 15.54 -21.12
N ASN A 115 18.69 14.52 -21.88
CA ASN A 115 18.71 14.56 -23.34
C ASN A 115 17.82 13.49 -23.98
N ASN A 116 17.08 12.73 -23.17
CA ASN A 116 16.19 11.66 -23.61
C ASN A 116 16.91 10.64 -24.50
N THR A 117 17.98 10.03 -23.99
CA THR A 117 18.76 9.01 -24.72
C THR A 117 19.09 7.79 -23.87
N TRP A 118 19.40 6.68 -24.53
CA TRP A 118 19.90 5.45 -23.91
C TRP A 118 21.36 5.21 -24.31
N ALA A 119 22.17 4.74 -23.37
CA ALA A 119 23.56 4.34 -23.61
C ALA A 119 23.82 2.93 -23.10
N ASP A 120 24.68 2.17 -23.78
CA ASP A 120 25.17 0.88 -23.28
C ASP A 120 26.05 1.08 -22.04
N VAL A 121 25.87 0.19 -21.07
CA VAL A 121 26.78 -0.02 -19.94
C VAL A 121 27.24 -1.47 -19.95
N ALA A 122 28.00 -1.92 -18.94
CA ALA A 122 28.52 -3.28 -18.92
C ALA A 122 27.39 -4.31 -19.06
N PRO A 123 27.53 -5.30 -19.96
CA PRO A 123 26.50 -6.33 -20.17
C PRO A 123 26.49 -7.33 -19.02
N MET A 124 25.34 -7.96 -18.81
CA MET A 124 25.20 -9.07 -17.87
C MET A 124 26.01 -10.29 -18.32
N ASN A 125 26.43 -11.13 -17.36
CA ASN A 125 27.07 -12.41 -17.70
C ASN A 125 26.06 -13.40 -18.28
N PHE A 126 24.79 -13.32 -17.86
CA PHE A 126 23.67 -14.12 -18.35
C PHE A 126 22.57 -13.24 -18.96
N GLN A 127 21.69 -13.85 -19.77
CA GLN A 127 20.67 -13.10 -20.50
C GLN A 127 19.51 -12.61 -19.62
N HIS A 128 19.09 -13.38 -18.61
CA HIS A 128 17.92 -13.06 -17.77
C HIS A 128 16.65 -12.69 -18.58
N GLY A 129 16.37 -13.44 -19.66
CA GLY A 129 15.14 -13.32 -20.45
C GLY A 129 13.96 -14.05 -19.83
N ASN A 130 12.77 -13.95 -20.44
CA ASN A 130 11.52 -14.52 -19.90
C ASN A 130 11.23 -14.05 -18.47
N THR A 131 11.55 -12.78 -18.15
CA THR A 131 11.27 -12.08 -16.89
C THR A 131 11.95 -12.72 -15.67
N ALA A 132 12.91 -12.01 -15.10
CA ALA A 132 13.65 -12.38 -13.90
C ALA A 132 13.15 -11.59 -12.69
N ALA A 133 13.45 -12.09 -11.49
CA ALA A 133 13.21 -11.33 -10.26
C ALA A 133 14.24 -10.21 -10.19
N VAL A 134 13.83 -9.01 -9.78
CA VAL A 134 14.71 -7.86 -9.64
C VAL A 134 14.53 -7.20 -8.29
N GLY A 135 15.62 -6.74 -7.70
CA GLY A 135 15.62 -5.97 -6.46
C GLY A 135 16.78 -4.97 -6.44
N VAL A 136 16.63 -3.87 -5.70
CA VAL A 136 17.70 -2.87 -5.52
C VAL A 136 18.04 -2.77 -4.04
N ILE A 137 19.30 -3.06 -3.69
CA ILE A 137 19.82 -2.96 -2.32
C ILE A 137 21.06 -2.09 -2.35
N ASN A 138 21.08 -1.03 -1.55
CA ASN A 138 22.21 -0.10 -1.42
C ASN A 138 22.73 0.38 -2.80
N ASP A 139 21.81 0.85 -3.64
CA ASP A 139 22.09 1.31 -5.01
C ASP A 139 22.72 0.27 -5.96
N LYS A 140 22.58 -1.02 -5.66
CA LYS A 140 22.99 -2.12 -6.56
C LYS A 140 21.79 -2.92 -7.03
N ILE A 141 21.80 -3.33 -8.29
CA ILE A 141 20.69 -4.04 -8.92
C ILE A 141 20.96 -5.53 -8.87
N TYR A 142 20.09 -6.29 -8.23
CA TYR A 142 20.13 -7.74 -8.16
C TYR A 142 19.12 -8.30 -9.17
N VAL A 143 19.53 -9.31 -9.94
CA VAL A 143 18.66 -10.00 -10.91
C VAL A 143 18.81 -11.51 -10.77
N ALA A 144 17.70 -12.22 -10.55
CA ALA A 144 17.70 -13.66 -10.31
C ALA A 144 16.71 -14.44 -11.18
N GLY A 145 17.17 -15.57 -11.71
CA GLY A 145 16.36 -16.46 -12.55
C GLY A 145 16.22 -15.95 -13.98
N GLY A 146 15.13 -16.31 -14.64
CA GLY A 146 14.95 -16.06 -16.08
C GLY A 146 15.53 -17.18 -16.93
N ASN A 147 15.77 -16.90 -18.21
CA ASN A 147 16.18 -17.87 -19.21
C ASN A 147 17.19 -17.27 -20.20
N GLY A 148 18.09 -18.11 -20.70
CA GLY A 148 19.15 -17.76 -21.65
C GLY A 148 19.97 -18.99 -22.01
N GLY A 149 20.75 -18.92 -23.11
CA GLY A 149 21.40 -20.10 -23.68
C GLY A 149 22.36 -20.86 -22.74
N ALA A 150 22.99 -20.18 -21.77
CA ALA A 150 23.89 -20.79 -20.79
C ALA A 150 23.28 -20.88 -19.37
N MET A 151 21.99 -20.54 -19.21
CA MET A 151 21.34 -20.44 -17.90
C MET A 151 20.63 -21.75 -17.54
N THR A 152 20.64 -22.05 -16.24
CA THR A 152 19.82 -23.11 -15.63
C THR A 152 18.53 -22.55 -15.01
N GLY A 153 18.37 -21.22 -14.99
CA GLY A 153 17.23 -20.52 -14.40
C GLY A 153 17.38 -20.26 -12.90
N ARG A 154 18.59 -20.44 -12.36
CA ARG A 154 18.91 -20.23 -10.93
C ARG A 154 19.87 -19.07 -10.69
N GLU A 155 20.49 -18.57 -11.76
CA GLU A 155 21.57 -17.60 -11.69
C GLU A 155 21.11 -16.30 -11.01
N LEU A 156 21.96 -15.76 -10.12
CA LEU A 156 21.82 -14.45 -9.51
C LEU A 156 23.04 -13.61 -9.90
N GLU A 157 22.82 -12.39 -10.37
CA GLU A 157 23.86 -11.41 -10.60
C GLU A 157 23.54 -10.10 -9.88
N VAL A 158 24.59 -9.34 -9.53
CA VAL A 158 24.48 -7.97 -9.03
C VAL A 158 25.24 -7.01 -9.94
N TYR A 159 24.58 -5.93 -10.35
CA TYR A 159 25.20 -4.80 -11.02
C TYR A 159 25.59 -3.72 -10.01
N ASP A 160 26.82 -3.26 -10.10
CA ASP A 160 27.31 -2.10 -9.38
C ASP A 160 27.39 -0.90 -10.35
N PRO A 161 26.51 0.11 -10.23
CA PRO A 161 26.51 1.29 -11.09
C PRO A 161 27.79 2.13 -11.01
N VAL A 162 28.51 2.08 -9.89
CA VAL A 162 29.76 2.84 -9.70
C VAL A 162 30.91 2.13 -10.41
N ALA A 163 31.00 0.81 -10.25
CA ALA A 163 32.03 0.01 -10.90
C ALA A 163 31.71 -0.27 -12.37
N ASN A 164 30.46 -0.10 -12.81
CA ASN A 164 29.96 -0.48 -14.13
C ASN A 164 30.31 -1.94 -14.45
N ASN A 165 29.90 -2.86 -13.57
CA ASN A 165 30.19 -4.28 -13.73
C ASN A 165 29.09 -5.16 -13.10
N TRP A 166 28.87 -6.32 -13.71
CA TRP A 166 28.02 -7.39 -13.18
C TRP A 166 28.88 -8.46 -12.49
N THR A 167 28.45 -8.90 -11.31
CA THR A 167 29.11 -9.97 -10.54
C THR A 167 28.13 -11.10 -10.28
N VAL A 168 28.53 -12.33 -10.59
CA VAL A 168 27.74 -13.54 -10.31
C VAL A 168 27.80 -13.86 -8.80
N LEU A 169 26.65 -14.17 -8.21
CA LEU A 169 26.48 -14.49 -6.79
C LEU A 169 25.94 -15.92 -6.62
N ALA A 170 25.67 -16.32 -5.38
CA ALA A 170 25.09 -17.64 -5.10
C ALA A 170 23.74 -17.80 -5.81
N PRO A 171 23.53 -18.90 -6.57
CA PRO A 171 22.29 -19.12 -7.30
C PRO A 171 21.13 -19.48 -6.36
N MET A 172 19.90 -19.15 -6.78
CA MET A 172 18.65 -19.58 -6.10
C MET A 172 18.62 -21.10 -5.94
N ASN A 173 17.79 -21.64 -5.04
CA ASN A 173 17.63 -23.09 -4.90
C ASN A 173 16.73 -23.67 -6.00
N VAL A 174 15.68 -22.94 -6.41
CA VAL A 174 14.71 -23.40 -7.40
C VAL A 174 14.90 -22.66 -8.72
N ALA A 175 15.02 -23.41 -9.82
CA ALA A 175 15.12 -22.86 -11.16
C ALA A 175 13.77 -22.30 -11.65
N ARG A 176 13.74 -21.01 -12.03
CA ARG A 176 12.51 -20.33 -12.45
C ARG A 176 12.72 -19.14 -13.38
N ASN A 177 11.75 -18.92 -14.25
CA ASN A 177 11.53 -17.71 -15.06
C ASN A 177 10.08 -17.25 -14.88
N HIS A 178 9.70 -16.12 -15.48
CA HIS A 178 8.43 -15.43 -15.21
C HIS A 178 8.17 -15.27 -13.72
N THR A 179 9.26 -15.04 -13.00
CA THR A 179 9.31 -14.80 -11.56
C THR A 179 9.40 -13.30 -11.35
N SER A 180 9.11 -12.86 -10.14
CA SER A 180 9.22 -11.46 -9.77
C SER A 180 9.87 -11.36 -8.39
N GLY A 181 10.29 -10.16 -8.01
CA GLY A 181 11.05 -9.96 -6.78
C GLY A 181 10.83 -8.60 -6.15
N GLY A 182 11.25 -8.51 -4.90
CA GLY A 182 11.13 -7.32 -4.07
C GLY A 182 12.22 -7.30 -3.00
N VAL A 183 12.45 -6.14 -2.40
CA VAL A 183 13.44 -5.98 -1.34
C VAL A 183 12.75 -5.55 -0.05
N ILE A 184 12.98 -6.31 1.02
CA ILE A 184 12.50 -5.98 2.36
C ILE A 184 13.69 -6.09 3.31
N ASP A 185 13.91 -5.06 4.13
CA ASP A 185 14.98 -5.00 5.13
C ASP A 185 16.37 -5.38 4.59
N GLY A 186 16.69 -4.88 3.37
CA GLY A 186 17.97 -5.13 2.71
C GLY A 186 18.19 -6.56 2.20
N LYS A 187 17.14 -7.40 2.20
CA LYS A 187 17.17 -8.76 1.64
C LYS A 187 16.34 -8.84 0.36
N PHE A 188 16.78 -9.68 -0.57
CA PHE A 188 16.17 -9.81 -1.89
C PHE A 188 15.28 -11.05 -1.97
N TYR A 189 13.99 -10.85 -2.22
CA TYR A 189 12.99 -11.92 -2.32
C TYR A 189 12.72 -12.24 -3.79
N ALA A 190 12.63 -13.54 -4.11
CA ALA A 190 12.21 -14.03 -5.41
C ALA A 190 11.03 -15.00 -5.25
N VAL A 191 9.96 -14.76 -6.00
CA VAL A 191 8.67 -15.42 -5.78
C VAL A 191 8.06 -15.96 -7.08
N GLY A 192 7.40 -17.11 -6.98
CA GLY A 192 6.61 -17.74 -8.04
C GLY A 192 7.39 -18.05 -9.30
N GLY A 193 6.69 -18.13 -10.43
CA GLY A 193 7.27 -18.37 -11.74
C GLY A 193 7.09 -19.81 -12.24
N ARG A 194 7.82 -20.16 -13.29
CA ARG A 194 7.71 -21.47 -13.96
C ARG A 194 9.08 -22.02 -14.32
N GLY A 195 9.14 -23.32 -14.55
CA GLY A 195 10.38 -24.06 -14.82
C GLY A 195 10.39 -25.36 -14.01
N ALA A 196 11.00 -25.32 -12.82
CA ALA A 196 10.94 -26.45 -11.90
C ALA A 196 9.50 -26.73 -11.41
N THR A 197 9.23 -27.98 -11.01
CA THR A 197 7.89 -28.42 -10.56
C THR A 197 7.32 -27.59 -9.41
N ASN A 198 8.17 -27.13 -8.49
CA ASN A 198 7.79 -26.30 -7.35
C ASN A 198 7.98 -24.79 -7.58
N ALA A 199 8.41 -24.36 -8.78
CA ALA A 199 8.60 -22.94 -9.09
C ALA A 199 7.32 -22.09 -8.88
N PRO A 200 6.12 -22.54 -9.29
CA PRO A 200 4.91 -21.71 -9.19
C PRO A 200 4.51 -21.28 -7.78
N THR A 201 4.98 -21.96 -6.73
CA THR A 201 4.70 -21.57 -5.33
C THR A 201 5.95 -21.20 -4.56
N ALA A 202 7.13 -21.27 -5.17
CA ALA A 202 8.39 -21.03 -4.47
C ALA A 202 8.49 -19.58 -4.00
N LEU A 203 8.91 -19.40 -2.75
CA LEU A 203 9.40 -18.13 -2.22
C LEU A 203 10.77 -18.38 -1.60
N GLU A 204 11.75 -17.58 -2.01
CA GLU A 204 13.10 -17.62 -1.46
C GLU A 204 13.60 -16.21 -1.16
N VAL A 205 14.41 -16.08 -0.11
CA VAL A 205 15.08 -14.83 0.26
C VAL A 205 16.58 -14.99 0.18
N TYR A 206 17.24 -14.05 -0.47
CA TYR A 206 18.69 -13.91 -0.55
C TYR A 206 19.19 -12.91 0.48
N ASP A 207 20.18 -13.33 1.25
CA ASP A 207 20.91 -12.46 2.16
C ASP A 207 22.27 -12.07 1.55
N PRO A 208 22.47 -10.79 1.20
CA PRO A 208 23.73 -10.32 0.60
C PRO A 208 24.92 -10.37 1.56
N GLN A 209 24.70 -10.43 2.89
CA GLN A 209 25.79 -10.49 3.86
C GLN A 209 26.44 -11.88 3.90
N THR A 210 25.63 -12.93 3.76
CA THR A 210 26.08 -14.32 3.79
C THR A 210 26.23 -14.92 2.40
N ASN A 211 25.70 -14.26 1.35
CA ASN A 211 25.63 -14.77 -0.02
C ASN A 211 24.91 -16.13 -0.08
N THR A 212 23.74 -16.22 0.55
CA THR A 212 22.96 -17.46 0.63
C THR A 212 21.46 -17.23 0.42
N TRP A 213 20.79 -18.21 -0.16
CA TRP A 213 19.34 -18.26 -0.30
C TRP A 213 18.69 -19.15 0.76
N THR A 214 17.57 -18.69 1.33
CA THR A 214 16.73 -19.45 2.27
C THR A 214 15.34 -19.62 1.68
N THR A 215 14.78 -20.83 1.77
CA THR A 215 13.38 -21.11 1.38
C THR A 215 12.42 -20.65 2.47
N LEU A 216 11.33 -20.01 2.06
CA LEU A 216 10.29 -19.48 2.94
C LEU A 216 8.94 -20.20 2.70
N ALA A 217 7.90 -19.79 3.41
CA ALA A 217 6.56 -20.34 3.22
C ALA A 217 6.12 -20.18 1.74
N PRO A 218 5.63 -21.25 1.10
CA PRO A 218 5.25 -21.21 -0.30
C PRO A 218 3.99 -20.35 -0.51
N MET A 219 3.86 -19.75 -1.70
CA MET A 219 2.62 -19.06 -2.09
C MET A 219 1.42 -20.01 -1.97
N PRO A 220 0.26 -19.53 -1.49
CA PRO A 220 -0.97 -20.33 -1.46
C PRO A 220 -1.44 -20.75 -2.85
N THR A 221 -1.30 -19.86 -3.85
CA THR A 221 -1.69 -20.13 -5.23
C THR A 221 -0.47 -20.24 -6.14
N ALA A 222 -0.38 -21.33 -6.90
CA ALA A 222 0.68 -21.59 -7.88
C ALA A 222 0.57 -20.66 -9.11
N ARG A 223 1.53 -19.76 -9.33
CA ARG A 223 1.44 -18.70 -10.36
C ARG A 223 2.79 -18.35 -10.98
N SER A 224 2.75 -17.89 -12.23
CA SER A 224 3.88 -17.29 -12.97
C SER A 224 3.44 -16.02 -13.70
N GLY A 225 4.35 -15.19 -14.22
CA GLY A 225 3.99 -13.96 -14.93
C GLY A 225 3.29 -12.94 -14.02
N ILE A 226 3.66 -13.00 -12.74
CA ILE A 226 3.09 -12.24 -11.62
C ILE A 226 3.72 -10.85 -11.52
N GLY A 227 2.98 -9.89 -10.98
CA GLY A 227 3.50 -8.60 -10.55
C GLY A 227 3.80 -8.62 -9.05
N VAL A 228 4.89 -7.98 -8.62
CA VAL A 228 5.25 -7.86 -7.20
C VAL A 228 5.48 -6.40 -6.83
N GLY A 229 4.85 -5.97 -5.74
CA GLY A 229 5.14 -4.71 -5.06
C GLY A 229 5.59 -4.98 -3.63
N VAL A 230 6.39 -4.08 -3.07
CA VAL A 230 6.68 -4.07 -1.63
C VAL A 230 6.07 -2.83 -1.03
N VAL A 231 5.21 -3.02 -0.04
CA VAL A 231 4.55 -1.95 0.74
C VAL A 231 4.43 -2.46 2.16
N ASN A 232 4.66 -1.59 3.15
CA ASN A 232 4.54 -1.91 4.58
C ASN A 232 5.43 -3.08 5.03
N GLY A 233 6.66 -3.19 4.50
CA GLY A 233 7.56 -4.29 4.83
C GLY A 233 7.07 -5.67 4.37
N GLU A 234 6.06 -5.72 3.51
CA GLU A 234 5.45 -6.95 3.03
C GLU A 234 5.57 -7.10 1.52
N LEU A 235 5.55 -8.35 1.05
CA LEU A 235 5.64 -8.68 -0.37
C LEU A 235 4.24 -8.95 -0.93
N TRP A 236 3.77 -8.09 -1.82
CA TRP A 236 2.44 -8.16 -2.43
C TRP A 236 2.52 -8.77 -3.82
N VAL A 237 1.79 -9.87 -4.06
CA VAL A 237 1.85 -10.64 -5.31
C VAL A 237 0.51 -10.60 -6.03
N PHE A 238 0.54 -10.13 -7.28
CA PHE A 238 -0.64 -9.84 -8.10
C PHE A 238 -0.70 -10.71 -9.35
N GLY A 239 -1.91 -11.16 -9.67
CA GLY A 239 -2.26 -11.73 -10.97
C GLY A 239 -1.42 -12.94 -11.33
N GLY A 240 -1.08 -13.06 -12.61
CA GLY A 240 -0.27 -14.15 -13.17
C GLY A 240 -1.08 -15.22 -13.89
N GLU A 241 -0.39 -16.31 -14.25
CA GLU A 241 -0.95 -17.46 -14.96
C GLU A 241 -0.41 -18.81 -14.46
N ILE A 242 -1.26 -19.86 -14.52
CA ILE A 242 -1.05 -21.23 -15.07
C ILE A 242 -2.05 -22.23 -14.42
N PRO A 243 -2.86 -23.03 -15.18
CA PRO A 243 -3.11 -22.95 -16.62
C PRO A 243 -4.14 -21.86 -16.99
N GLN A 244 -4.65 -21.13 -16.00
CA GLN A 244 -5.62 -20.04 -16.16
C GLN A 244 -5.01 -18.71 -15.74
N ILE A 245 -5.67 -17.61 -16.10
CA ILE A 245 -5.29 -16.28 -15.62
C ILE A 245 -5.81 -16.08 -14.22
N HIS A 246 -4.99 -15.42 -13.40
CA HIS A 246 -5.27 -15.11 -12.02
C HIS A 246 -5.58 -13.62 -11.84
N ALA A 247 -6.50 -13.34 -10.93
CA ALA A 247 -6.73 -12.02 -10.33
C ALA A 247 -6.25 -11.97 -8.88
N GLU A 248 -5.75 -13.10 -8.38
CA GLU A 248 -5.28 -13.32 -7.02
C GLU A 248 -4.35 -12.20 -6.52
N VAL A 249 -4.64 -11.69 -5.32
CA VAL A 249 -3.74 -10.80 -4.56
C VAL A 249 -3.34 -11.51 -3.27
N GLU A 250 -2.06 -11.84 -3.12
CA GLU A 250 -1.56 -12.54 -1.93
C GLU A 250 -0.38 -11.77 -1.34
N VAL A 251 -0.39 -11.59 -0.03
CA VAL A 251 0.62 -10.80 0.69
C VAL A 251 1.39 -11.70 1.63
N TYR A 252 2.71 -11.65 1.54
CA TYR A 252 3.62 -12.37 2.42
C TYR A 252 4.18 -11.44 3.48
N ASN A 253 4.04 -11.89 4.72
CA ASN A 253 4.62 -11.25 5.88
C ASN A 253 5.94 -11.96 6.24
N PRO A 254 7.10 -11.30 6.07
CA PRO A 254 8.40 -11.93 6.29
C PRO A 254 8.69 -12.28 7.73
N ILE A 255 8.00 -11.65 8.68
CA ILE A 255 8.28 -11.81 10.09
C ILE A 255 7.57 -13.05 10.65
N SER A 256 6.30 -13.22 10.31
CA SER A 256 5.53 -14.43 10.65
C SER A 256 5.80 -15.60 9.69
N ASN A 257 6.49 -15.36 8.57
CA ASN A 257 6.69 -16.32 7.49
C ASN A 257 5.36 -16.95 7.03
N SER A 258 4.37 -16.10 6.75
CA SER A 258 3.01 -16.52 6.42
C SER A 258 2.39 -15.65 5.34
N TRP A 259 1.34 -16.18 4.70
CA TRP A 259 0.62 -15.53 3.61
C TRP A 259 -0.83 -15.23 4.01
N ARG A 260 -1.36 -14.13 3.49
CA ARG A 260 -2.79 -13.82 3.50
C ARG A 260 -3.31 -13.51 2.09
N ARG A 261 -4.59 -13.81 1.84
CA ARG A 261 -5.29 -13.51 0.59
C ARG A 261 -6.12 -12.25 0.77
N LEU A 262 -6.06 -11.36 -0.21
CA LEU A 262 -6.82 -10.11 -0.31
C LEU A 262 -7.83 -10.17 -1.45
N PRO A 263 -8.68 -9.15 -1.65
CA PRO A 263 -9.62 -9.11 -2.76
C PRO A 263 -8.85 -9.12 -4.06
N ASP A 264 -9.44 -9.80 -5.03
CA ASP A 264 -8.84 -9.95 -6.34
C ASP A 264 -8.68 -8.60 -7.05
N MET A 265 -7.73 -8.55 -7.97
CA MET A 265 -7.58 -7.47 -8.94
C MET A 265 -8.89 -7.28 -9.71
N PRO A 266 -9.27 -6.03 -10.07
CA PRO A 266 -10.45 -5.77 -10.91
C PRO A 266 -10.36 -6.49 -12.25
N THR A 267 -9.14 -6.56 -12.80
CA THR A 267 -8.84 -7.26 -14.06
C THR A 267 -7.86 -8.40 -13.82
N PRO A 268 -8.26 -9.68 -14.00
CA PRO A 268 -7.34 -10.80 -14.05
C PRO A 268 -6.33 -10.61 -15.19
N LYS A 269 -5.03 -10.66 -14.90
CA LYS A 269 -3.99 -10.48 -15.93
C LYS A 269 -2.65 -11.09 -15.57
N HIS A 270 -1.88 -11.44 -16.60
CA HIS A 270 -0.51 -11.96 -16.52
C HIS A 270 0.44 -11.16 -17.42
N GLY A 271 1.72 -11.53 -17.45
CA GLY A 271 2.75 -10.80 -18.20
C GLY A 271 2.87 -9.35 -17.73
N ILE A 272 2.62 -9.15 -16.44
CA ILE A 272 2.61 -7.85 -15.77
C ILE A 272 3.90 -7.61 -14.99
N TRP A 273 4.17 -6.34 -14.72
CA TRP A 273 5.19 -5.92 -13.79
C TRP A 273 4.62 -4.82 -12.89
N ALA A 274 4.63 -5.03 -11.58
CA ALA A 274 4.13 -4.06 -10.62
C ALA A 274 5.27 -3.15 -10.13
N THR A 275 4.99 -1.88 -9.88
CA THR A 275 5.96 -0.95 -9.29
C THR A 275 5.32 -0.15 -8.17
N THR A 276 6.09 0.11 -7.12
CA THR A 276 5.61 0.84 -5.94
C THR A 276 6.05 2.30 -5.97
N ILE A 277 5.16 3.21 -5.57
CA ILE A 277 5.45 4.58 -5.13
C ILE A 277 4.68 4.81 -3.82
N GLY A 278 5.38 5.01 -2.70
CA GLY A 278 4.73 5.09 -1.38
C GLY A 278 3.96 3.79 -1.06
N ASN A 279 2.70 3.91 -0.66
CA ASN A 279 1.77 2.79 -0.43
C ASN A 279 1.04 2.32 -1.70
N LYS A 280 1.34 2.90 -2.87
CA LYS A 280 0.64 2.63 -4.14
C LYS A 280 1.43 1.68 -5.03
N ILE A 281 0.77 0.62 -5.48
CA ILE A 281 1.31 -0.40 -6.37
C ILE A 281 0.62 -0.27 -7.73
N TYR A 282 1.38 0.15 -8.73
CA TYR A 282 0.89 0.38 -10.08
C TYR A 282 1.14 -0.83 -10.95
N ILE A 283 0.12 -1.25 -11.69
CA ILE A 283 0.13 -2.44 -12.55
C ILE A 283 -0.40 -2.06 -13.94
N PRO A 284 0.42 -1.40 -14.77
CA PRO A 284 0.06 -1.08 -16.14
C PRO A 284 0.18 -2.32 -17.05
N ALA A 285 -0.57 -2.31 -18.15
CA ALA A 285 -0.49 -3.32 -19.21
C ALA A 285 -0.83 -4.75 -18.72
N GLY A 286 -0.29 -5.75 -19.41
CA GLY A 286 -0.46 -7.17 -19.14
C GLY A 286 -1.28 -7.85 -20.23
N ALA A 287 -1.75 -9.06 -19.94
CA ALA A 287 -2.60 -9.83 -20.83
C ALA A 287 -3.81 -10.42 -20.10
N VAL A 288 -5.00 -10.23 -20.69
CA VAL A 288 -6.30 -10.64 -20.13
C VAL A 288 -6.84 -11.96 -20.69
N VAL A 289 -6.10 -12.56 -21.62
CA VAL A 289 -6.34 -13.93 -22.10
C VAL A 289 -5.03 -14.72 -22.10
N GLN A 290 -5.13 -16.04 -21.91
CA GLN A 290 -3.96 -16.90 -21.82
C GLN A 290 -3.10 -16.77 -23.09
N GLY A 291 -1.79 -16.64 -22.93
CA GLY A 291 -0.90 -16.37 -24.04
C GLY A 291 -0.98 -14.91 -24.50
N LEU A 292 -1.28 -14.68 -25.79
CA LEU A 292 -1.29 -13.35 -26.39
C LEU A 292 -2.65 -12.66 -26.17
N GLY A 293 -2.66 -11.65 -25.31
CA GLY A 293 -3.85 -10.96 -24.84
C GLY A 293 -3.60 -9.52 -24.40
N ALA A 294 -2.59 -8.87 -24.99
CA ALA A 294 -2.07 -7.57 -24.55
C ALA A 294 -3.19 -6.53 -24.32
N THR A 295 -3.15 -5.88 -23.16
CA THR A 295 -4.07 -4.80 -22.78
C THR A 295 -3.33 -3.50 -22.54
N ASN A 296 -4.05 -2.38 -22.58
CA ASN A 296 -3.56 -1.06 -22.18
C ASN A 296 -4.14 -0.60 -20.83
N ILE A 297 -4.83 -1.49 -20.09
CA ILE A 297 -5.38 -1.19 -18.78
C ILE A 297 -4.25 -0.74 -17.83
N ASN A 298 -4.49 0.37 -17.13
CA ASN A 298 -3.61 0.88 -16.09
C ASN A 298 -4.39 0.91 -14.77
N GLU A 299 -3.93 0.15 -13.80
CA GLU A 299 -4.58 0.02 -12.50
C GLU A 299 -3.57 0.30 -11.39
N VAL A 300 -4.04 0.89 -10.30
CA VAL A 300 -3.27 1.07 -9.09
C VAL A 300 -4.03 0.46 -7.92
N PHE A 301 -3.28 -0.18 -7.05
CA PHE A 301 -3.72 -0.60 -5.73
C PHE A 301 -3.06 0.30 -4.69
N THR A 302 -3.85 1.01 -3.90
CA THR A 302 -3.36 1.76 -2.74
C THR A 302 -3.50 0.87 -1.52
N ALA A 303 -2.40 0.40 -0.93
CA ALA A 303 -2.47 -0.32 0.33
C ALA A 303 -2.90 0.64 1.45
N ALA A 304 -3.77 0.18 2.35
CA ALA A 304 -4.16 0.98 3.50
C ALA A 304 -2.94 1.30 4.38
N ASN A 305 -2.74 2.57 4.72
CA ASN A 305 -1.83 2.96 5.79
C ASN A 305 -2.38 2.44 7.12
N LYS A 306 -1.46 1.97 7.96
CA LYS A 306 -1.83 1.37 9.24
C LYS A 306 -1.40 2.28 10.37
N THR A 307 -2.32 2.47 11.29
CA THR A 307 -2.10 3.33 12.45
C THR A 307 -1.53 2.57 13.60
N ALA A 308 -0.61 3.22 14.30
CA ALA A 308 0.02 2.66 15.48
C ALA A 308 0.60 1.27 15.22
N ASP A 309 1.09 1.03 14.01
CA ASP A 309 1.88 -0.15 13.62
C ASP A 309 3.36 0.20 13.79
N TYR A 310 3.91 -0.02 14.99
CA TYR A 310 5.28 0.38 15.34
C TYR A 310 6.33 -0.70 15.01
N ASP A 311 5.90 -1.92 14.72
CA ASP A 311 6.75 -3.03 14.32
C ASP A 311 6.72 -3.32 12.80
N GLY A 312 5.74 -2.76 12.09
CA GLY A 312 5.57 -2.88 10.65
C GLY A 312 5.01 -4.24 10.25
N ASP A 313 4.30 -4.93 11.14
CA ASP A 313 3.74 -6.26 10.86
C ASP A 313 2.39 -6.21 10.13
N GLY A 314 1.89 -5.01 9.88
CA GLY A 314 0.60 -4.81 9.26
C GLY A 314 -0.55 -4.93 10.23
N LYS A 315 -0.40 -4.66 11.53
CA LYS A 315 -1.54 -4.50 12.45
C LYS A 315 -1.34 -3.32 13.39
N THR A 316 -2.45 -2.77 13.86
CA THR A 316 -2.44 -1.78 14.94
C THR A 316 -1.94 -2.41 16.24
N ASP A 317 -0.86 -1.84 16.79
CA ASP A 317 -0.34 -2.19 18.10
C ASP A 317 -1.16 -1.52 19.21
N LEU A 318 -1.25 -2.20 20.37
CA LEU A 318 -1.83 -1.57 21.54
C LEU A 318 -0.83 -0.59 22.12
N SER A 319 -1.14 0.70 22.08
CA SER A 319 -0.24 1.75 22.52
C SER A 319 -0.90 2.73 23.48
N VAL A 320 -0.17 3.13 24.51
CA VAL A 320 -0.61 4.14 25.49
C VAL A 320 0.48 5.19 25.72
N PHE A 321 0.04 6.44 25.90
CA PHE A 321 0.88 7.53 26.37
C PHE A 321 0.58 7.84 27.84
N ARG A 322 1.64 7.88 28.64
CA ARG A 322 1.56 8.01 30.09
C ARG A 322 2.69 8.90 30.60
N ALA A 323 2.30 10.07 31.10
CA ALA A 323 3.20 11.01 31.77
C ALA A 323 4.49 11.30 30.97
N GLY A 324 4.38 11.48 29.65
CA GLY A 324 5.54 11.75 28.77
C GLY A 324 6.21 10.52 28.17
N ASN A 325 5.67 9.32 28.38
CA ASN A 325 6.26 8.07 27.90
C ASN A 325 5.26 7.29 27.05
N TRP A 326 5.76 6.65 26.00
CA TRP A 326 5.03 5.73 25.15
C TRP A 326 5.26 4.30 25.61
N PHE A 327 4.20 3.50 25.64
CA PHE A 327 4.25 2.07 25.88
C PHE A 327 3.48 1.37 24.78
N VAL A 328 4.17 0.53 24.01
CA VAL A 328 3.61 -0.20 22.87
C VAL A 328 3.74 -1.70 23.15
N LEU A 329 2.64 -2.42 23.02
CA LEU A 329 2.62 -3.87 22.95
C LEU A 329 2.56 -4.26 21.48
N GLN A 330 3.68 -4.76 20.99
CA GLN A 330 3.88 -5.13 19.60
C GLN A 330 2.99 -6.32 19.25
N SER A 331 2.20 -6.17 18.21
CA SER A 331 1.23 -7.17 17.76
C SER A 331 1.92 -8.37 17.10
N LEU A 332 3.15 -8.17 16.63
CA LEU A 332 3.99 -9.18 16.01
C LEU A 332 4.40 -10.30 16.97
N ASP A 333 4.95 -9.95 18.12
CA ASP A 333 5.61 -10.89 19.04
C ASP A 333 5.20 -10.71 20.50
N SER A 334 4.26 -9.79 20.78
CA SER A 334 3.83 -9.41 22.13
C SER A 334 4.94 -8.82 23.01
N SER A 335 6.06 -8.39 22.41
CA SER A 335 7.09 -7.68 23.14
C SER A 335 6.64 -6.26 23.47
N VAL A 336 7.27 -5.68 24.50
CA VAL A 336 6.93 -4.36 25.00
C VAL A 336 8.02 -3.38 24.64
N ARG A 337 7.65 -2.35 23.89
CA ARG A 337 8.51 -1.20 23.60
C ARG A 337 8.09 -0.01 24.46
N ALA A 338 9.00 0.43 25.34
CA ALA A 338 8.82 1.64 26.13
C ALA A 338 9.75 2.74 25.61
N VAL A 339 9.20 3.90 25.29
CA VAL A 339 9.95 5.03 24.72
C VAL A 339 9.69 6.29 25.54
N GLN A 340 10.75 6.82 26.14
CA GLN A 340 10.69 8.07 26.88
C GLN A 340 10.78 9.25 25.92
N PHE A 341 9.62 9.72 25.45
CA PHE A 341 9.54 10.79 24.46
C PHE A 341 8.25 11.62 24.62
N GLY A 342 8.39 12.79 25.26
CA GLY A 342 7.30 13.73 25.48
C GLY A 342 7.21 14.24 26.92
N LEU A 343 6.15 14.99 27.20
CA LEU A 343 5.74 15.47 28.53
C LEU A 343 4.26 15.14 28.76
N SER A 344 3.83 15.12 30.01
CA SER A 344 2.44 14.82 30.37
C SER A 344 1.41 15.82 29.82
N SER A 345 1.85 17.02 29.44
CA SER A 345 1.02 18.09 28.87
C SER A 345 0.89 18.02 27.35
N ASP A 346 1.62 17.12 26.70
CA ASP A 346 1.68 17.10 25.25
C ASP A 346 0.43 16.49 24.64
N THR A 347 0.08 16.97 23.46
CA THR A 347 -0.89 16.31 22.60
C THR A 347 -0.14 15.28 21.76
N ILE A 348 -0.57 14.02 21.78
CA ILE A 348 0.03 12.96 20.96
C ILE A 348 -0.42 13.08 19.50
N THR A 349 0.51 12.83 18.57
CA THR A 349 0.29 12.93 17.12
C THR A 349 1.11 11.89 16.35
N PRO A 350 1.04 10.60 16.73
CA PRO A 350 1.86 9.56 16.08
C PRO A 350 1.48 9.42 14.60
N GLY A 351 2.44 8.97 13.79
CA GLY A 351 2.27 8.76 12.35
C GLY A 351 3.60 8.36 11.71
N ASP A 352 3.57 7.83 10.51
CA ASP A 352 4.79 7.53 9.73
C ASP A 352 5.28 8.79 9.01
N PHE A 353 6.27 9.50 9.57
CA PHE A 353 6.74 10.78 9.01
C PHE A 353 7.89 10.60 8.00
N ASP A 354 8.49 9.41 7.89
CA ASP A 354 9.63 9.15 7.00
C ASP A 354 9.32 8.20 5.84
N GLY A 355 8.12 7.61 5.83
CA GLY A 355 7.60 6.73 4.80
C GLY A 355 8.19 5.33 4.87
N ASP A 356 8.66 4.91 6.04
CA ASP A 356 9.18 3.55 6.26
C ASP A 356 8.06 2.53 6.59
N ASN A 357 6.82 3.00 6.68
CA ASN A 357 5.60 2.29 7.04
C ASN A 357 5.57 1.76 8.47
N ARG A 358 6.35 2.37 9.37
CA ARG A 358 6.19 2.21 10.81
C ARG A 358 5.74 3.51 11.42
N THR A 359 4.87 3.40 12.41
CA THR A 359 4.43 4.58 13.15
C THR A 359 5.57 5.15 13.96
N ASP A 360 5.85 6.45 13.78
CA ASP A 360 6.78 7.20 14.59
C ASP A 360 6.11 7.77 15.84
N PHE A 361 6.94 7.99 16.87
CA PHE A 361 6.49 8.64 18.09
C PHE A 361 6.49 10.15 17.87
N ALA A 362 5.35 10.81 18.02
CA ALA A 362 5.26 12.23 17.81
C ALA A 362 4.31 12.93 18.77
N VAL A 363 4.69 14.13 19.17
CA VAL A 363 3.93 14.98 20.09
C VAL A 363 3.93 16.43 19.63
N PHE A 364 2.85 17.13 19.92
CA PHE A 364 2.68 18.56 19.72
C PHE A 364 2.63 19.29 21.06
N ARG A 365 3.44 20.35 21.17
CA ARG A 365 3.55 21.18 22.37
C ARG A 365 3.72 22.64 21.99
N ASN A 366 2.78 23.48 22.41
CA ASN A 366 2.86 24.93 22.24
C ASN A 366 3.14 25.41 20.80
N GLY A 367 2.60 24.72 19.79
CA GLY A 367 2.83 25.05 18.38
C GLY A 367 4.03 24.36 17.74
N THR A 368 4.82 23.62 18.52
CA THR A 368 5.98 22.87 18.03
C THR A 368 5.64 21.39 17.93
N TRP A 369 6.01 20.76 16.82
CA TRP A 369 5.99 19.32 16.61
C TRP A 369 7.33 18.72 17.01
N PHE A 370 7.30 17.59 17.70
CA PHE A 370 8.45 16.79 18.07
C PHE A 370 8.22 15.37 17.58
N ILE A 371 9.11 14.85 16.75
CA ILE A 371 9.00 13.53 16.13
C ILE A 371 10.26 12.73 16.45
N LEU A 372 10.10 11.46 16.79
CA LEU A 372 11.15 10.49 16.98
C LEU A 372 10.87 9.28 16.09
N GLN A 373 11.66 9.15 15.03
CA GLN A 373 11.51 8.08 14.05
C GLN A 373 11.71 6.71 14.69
N SER A 374 10.78 5.79 14.45
CA SER A 374 10.70 4.53 15.18
C SER A 374 11.79 3.53 14.76
N SER A 375 12.25 3.57 13.50
CA SER A 375 13.28 2.69 12.96
C SER A 375 14.70 3.24 13.14
N SER A 376 14.88 4.53 12.87
CA SER A 376 16.20 5.17 12.84
C SER A 376 16.60 5.86 14.16
N ASN A 377 15.63 6.09 15.06
CA ASN A 377 15.77 6.95 16.25
C ASN A 377 16.18 8.41 15.93
N THR A 378 15.97 8.87 14.70
CA THR A 378 16.20 10.27 14.33
C THR A 378 15.17 11.16 15.02
N PHE A 379 15.65 12.24 15.64
CA PHE A 379 14.82 13.23 16.30
C PHE A 379 14.65 14.46 15.41
N LEU A 380 13.40 14.91 15.25
CA LEU A 380 13.03 16.12 14.52
C LEU A 380 12.18 17.02 15.42
N ALA A 381 12.39 18.33 15.30
CA ALA A 381 11.53 19.33 15.92
C ALA A 381 11.40 20.57 15.05
N PHE A 382 10.17 21.03 14.85
CA PHE A 382 9.91 22.24 14.07
C PHE A 382 8.63 22.95 14.57
N GLN A 383 8.63 24.28 14.46
CA GLN A 383 7.48 25.10 14.80
C GLN A 383 6.50 25.13 13.64
N PHE A 384 5.31 24.57 13.84
CA PHE A 384 4.21 24.65 12.87
C PHE A 384 2.88 24.68 13.63
N GLY A 385 2.49 25.88 14.04
CA GLY A 385 1.26 26.12 14.79
C GLY A 385 1.44 27.05 15.99
N LEU A 386 0.37 27.18 16.76
CA LEU A 386 0.25 27.91 18.02
C LEU A 386 -0.22 26.96 19.14
N SER A 387 -0.10 27.38 20.39
CA SER A 387 -0.52 26.57 21.55
C SER A 387 -2.02 26.26 21.61
N THR A 388 -2.85 27.04 20.92
CA THR A 388 -4.31 26.86 20.86
C THR A 388 -4.76 25.99 19.69
N ASP A 389 -3.85 25.62 18.80
CA ASP A 389 -4.19 24.89 17.61
C ASP A 389 -4.49 23.42 17.93
N LYS A 390 -5.38 22.81 17.15
CA LYS A 390 -5.62 21.37 17.18
C LYS A 390 -4.65 20.72 16.16
N PRO A 391 -3.62 19.99 16.59
CA PRO A 391 -2.68 19.34 15.69
C PRO A 391 -3.32 18.10 15.04
N ILE A 392 -2.94 17.85 13.79
CA ILE A 392 -3.49 16.81 12.93
C ILE A 392 -2.34 16.21 12.13
N ALA A 393 -2.17 14.91 12.24
CA ALA A 393 -1.20 14.13 11.49
C ALA A 393 -1.99 13.32 10.45
N ALA A 394 -1.72 13.51 9.16
CA ALA A 394 -2.51 12.98 8.04
C ALA A 394 -1.73 13.01 6.73
N ASP A 395 -1.93 12.06 5.81
CA ASP A 395 -1.34 12.11 4.46
C ASP A 395 -2.24 12.94 3.53
N PHE A 396 -2.03 14.26 3.46
CA PHE A 396 -2.85 15.19 2.69
C PHE A 396 -2.41 15.34 1.23
N ASP A 397 -1.27 14.77 0.84
CA ASP A 397 -0.76 14.86 -0.53
C ASP A 397 -0.59 13.53 -1.27
N GLY A 398 -0.77 12.42 -0.57
CA GLY A 398 -0.85 11.06 -1.09
C GLY A 398 0.51 10.45 -1.39
N ASP A 399 1.56 10.92 -0.70
CA ASP A 399 2.92 10.42 -0.86
C ASP A 399 3.25 9.26 0.10
N ALA A 400 2.26 8.83 0.90
CA ALA A 400 2.35 7.81 1.94
C ALA A 400 3.25 8.21 3.12
N ARG A 401 3.46 9.51 3.32
CA ARG A 401 4.03 10.06 4.54
C ARG A 401 2.98 10.86 5.29
N THR A 402 3.16 10.89 6.60
CA THR A 402 2.35 11.69 7.48
C THR A 402 2.74 13.16 7.32
N ASP A 403 1.83 13.95 6.79
CA ASP A 403 1.95 15.39 6.80
C ASP A 403 1.53 15.98 8.14
N ILE A 404 2.03 17.19 8.41
CA ILE A 404 1.65 17.97 9.58
C ILE A 404 0.57 18.98 9.19
N ALA A 405 -0.45 19.08 10.03
CA ALA A 405 -1.47 20.09 9.89
C ALA A 405 -1.94 20.63 11.24
N VAL A 406 -2.44 21.86 11.25
CA VAL A 406 -3.09 22.45 12.40
C VAL A 406 -4.44 23.04 12.02
N TYR A 407 -5.45 22.82 12.86
CA TYR A 407 -6.76 23.44 12.75
C TYR A 407 -6.93 24.56 13.77
N ARG A 408 -7.27 25.76 13.27
CA ARG A 408 -7.46 26.97 14.07
C ARG A 408 -8.68 27.72 13.57
N ASP A 409 -9.70 27.81 14.43
CA ASP A 409 -10.87 28.68 14.21
C ASP A 409 -11.54 28.57 12.82
N GLY A 410 -11.67 27.34 12.29
CA GLY A 410 -12.24 27.11 10.96
C GLY A 410 -11.23 27.05 9.81
N THR A 411 -9.95 27.29 10.07
CA THR A 411 -8.89 27.25 9.07
C THR A 411 -7.98 26.04 9.29
N TRP A 412 -7.69 25.33 8.21
CA TRP A 412 -6.66 24.29 8.14
C TRP A 412 -5.37 24.90 7.61
N PHE A 413 -4.27 24.67 8.30
CA PHE A 413 -2.92 24.97 7.82
C PHE A 413 -2.21 23.64 7.66
N ILE A 414 -1.84 23.29 6.43
CA ILE A 414 -1.30 21.98 6.07
C ILE A 414 0.09 22.21 5.47
N GLN A 415 1.06 21.44 5.93
CA GLN A 415 2.38 21.38 5.34
C GLN A 415 2.58 19.96 4.83
N GLY A 416 2.28 19.78 3.54
CA GLY A 416 2.49 18.52 2.85
C GLY A 416 3.98 18.26 2.64
N THR A 417 4.37 16.99 2.72
CA THR A 417 5.75 16.54 2.62
C THR A 417 6.29 16.76 1.21
N THR A 418 5.47 16.56 0.18
CA THR A 418 5.83 16.80 -1.23
C THR A 418 5.15 18.05 -1.80
N SER A 419 3.92 18.33 -1.39
CA SER A 419 3.11 19.42 -1.94
C SER A 419 3.40 20.79 -1.33
N GLY A 420 4.07 20.84 -0.17
CA GLY A 420 4.41 22.07 0.53
C GLY A 420 3.26 22.67 1.34
N PHE A 421 3.39 23.95 1.70
CA PHE A 421 2.43 24.65 2.55
C PHE A 421 1.17 25.08 1.81
N ARG A 422 -0.01 24.88 2.43
CA ARG A 422 -1.28 25.48 2.03
C ARG A 422 -2.18 25.78 3.24
N ALA A 423 -3.06 26.76 3.08
CA ALA A 423 -4.09 27.09 4.06
C ALA A 423 -5.49 27.04 3.42
N VAL A 424 -6.44 26.41 4.10
CA VAL A 424 -7.80 26.18 3.60
C VAL A 424 -8.81 26.62 4.65
N GLN A 425 -9.67 27.59 4.31
CA GLN A 425 -10.77 27.98 5.18
C GLN A 425 -11.92 26.99 5.03
N PHE A 426 -12.08 26.08 6.00
CA PHE A 426 -13.13 25.08 5.99
C PHE A 426 -13.52 24.63 7.40
N GLY A 427 -14.71 25.06 7.84
CA GLY A 427 -15.28 24.77 9.16
C GLY A 427 -15.41 26.01 10.04
N LEU A 428 -15.73 25.78 11.32
CA LEU A 428 -15.94 26.77 12.37
C LEU A 428 -15.10 26.43 13.62
N SER A 429 -14.89 27.39 14.53
CA SER A 429 -14.05 27.18 15.72
C SER A 429 -14.47 25.99 16.61
N ASP A 430 -15.77 25.74 16.71
CA ASP A 430 -16.39 24.67 17.50
C ASP A 430 -16.46 23.32 16.77
N ASP A 431 -16.10 23.28 15.49
CA ASP A 431 -16.06 22.04 14.73
C ASP A 431 -14.90 21.14 15.23
N LYS A 432 -15.13 19.82 15.18
CA LYS A 432 -14.11 18.79 15.45
C LYS A 432 -13.49 18.37 14.11
N PRO A 433 -12.17 18.53 13.89
CA PRO A 433 -11.52 18.01 12.70
C PRO A 433 -11.57 16.48 12.70
N VAL A 434 -11.95 15.90 11.56
CA VAL A 434 -12.12 14.45 11.34
C VAL A 434 -11.62 14.06 9.94
N PRO A 435 -10.40 14.50 9.57
CA PRO A 435 -9.90 14.31 8.20
C PRO A 435 -9.69 12.83 7.92
N GLN A 436 -10.09 12.39 6.72
CA GLN A 436 -9.90 11.01 6.26
C GLN A 436 -10.11 10.87 4.76
N ASP A 437 -9.70 9.76 4.16
CA ASP A 437 -9.99 9.44 2.77
C ASP A 437 -11.43 8.92 2.65
N TYR A 438 -12.39 9.81 2.42
CA TYR A 438 -13.81 9.45 2.29
C TYR A 438 -14.18 9.10 0.83
N ASP A 439 -13.30 9.39 -0.14
CA ASP A 439 -13.57 9.15 -1.56
C ASP A 439 -12.74 8.01 -2.20
N GLY A 440 -11.75 7.51 -1.47
CA GLY A 440 -10.92 6.35 -1.79
C GLY A 440 -9.80 6.65 -2.78
N ASP A 441 -9.34 7.89 -2.88
CA ASP A 441 -8.29 8.28 -3.82
C ASP A 441 -6.85 8.06 -3.27
N GLY A 442 -6.75 7.65 -2.01
CA GLY A 442 -5.51 7.46 -1.27
C GLY A 442 -4.87 8.77 -0.87
N LYS A 443 -5.67 9.79 -0.54
CA LYS A 443 -5.28 11.04 0.11
C LYS A 443 -6.30 11.39 1.18
N THR A 444 -5.84 12.09 2.21
CA THR A 444 -6.69 12.56 3.28
C THR A 444 -7.56 13.73 2.82
N ASP A 445 -8.88 13.58 2.91
CA ASP A 445 -9.83 14.66 2.70
C ASP A 445 -9.91 15.59 3.92
N ILE A 446 -10.18 16.85 3.65
CA ILE A 446 -10.44 17.83 4.70
C ILE A 446 -11.89 17.65 5.18
N ALA A 447 -12.07 17.30 6.45
CA ALA A 447 -13.40 17.07 7.00
C ALA A 447 -13.56 17.55 8.44
N VAL A 448 -14.78 17.99 8.76
CA VAL A 448 -15.18 18.42 10.10
C VAL A 448 -16.51 17.80 10.53
N TYR A 449 -16.61 17.43 11.80
CA TYR A 449 -17.86 17.09 12.47
C TYR A 449 -18.31 18.27 13.32
N ARG A 450 -19.52 18.76 13.09
CA ARG A 450 -20.10 19.88 13.84
C ARG A 450 -21.01 19.37 14.96
N PRO A 451 -20.60 19.46 16.24
CA PRO A 451 -21.39 18.92 17.34
C PRO A 451 -22.73 19.64 17.52
N SER A 452 -22.80 20.95 17.22
CA SER A 452 -24.01 21.76 17.43
C SER A 452 -25.22 21.29 16.62
N ASN A 453 -25.01 20.57 15.50
CA ASN A 453 -26.07 20.03 14.67
C ASN A 453 -25.89 18.56 14.26
N GLY A 454 -24.75 17.94 14.55
CA GLY A 454 -24.45 16.55 14.19
C GLY A 454 -24.17 16.31 12.71
N ILE A 455 -23.75 17.36 11.98
CA ILE A 455 -23.45 17.27 10.55
C ILE A 455 -21.95 17.12 10.33
N TRP A 456 -21.59 16.23 9.40
CA TRP A 456 -20.26 16.09 8.84
C TRP A 456 -20.16 16.93 7.57
N TYR A 457 -19.06 17.64 7.39
CA TYR A 457 -18.76 18.42 6.19
C TYR A 457 -17.41 17.95 5.66
N ILE A 458 -17.35 17.60 4.38
CA ILE A 458 -16.17 16.97 3.76
C ILE A 458 -15.85 17.71 2.45
N VAL A 459 -14.57 18.01 2.23
CA VAL A 459 -14.02 18.46 0.94
C VAL A 459 -13.08 17.38 0.44
N ARG A 460 -13.49 16.73 -0.65
CA ARG A 460 -12.73 15.66 -1.30
C ARG A 460 -11.43 16.16 -1.88
N SER A 461 -10.37 15.41 -1.67
CA SER A 461 -9.01 15.69 -2.15
C SER A 461 -8.87 15.45 -3.66
N SER A 462 -9.64 14.52 -4.22
CA SER A 462 -9.58 14.17 -5.64
C SER A 462 -10.06 15.28 -6.59
N ASP A 463 -11.07 16.04 -6.18
CA ASP A 463 -11.73 17.03 -7.05
C ASP A 463 -12.17 18.34 -6.35
N ASN A 464 -11.84 18.53 -5.07
CA ASN A 464 -12.34 19.61 -4.22
C ASN A 464 -13.87 19.66 -4.09
N GLY A 465 -14.56 18.55 -4.38
CA GLY A 465 -16.01 18.41 -4.25
C GLY A 465 -16.44 18.49 -2.78
N PHE A 466 -17.46 19.31 -2.52
CA PHE A 466 -18.04 19.47 -1.19
C PHE A 466 -19.21 18.51 -0.96
N SER A 467 -19.25 17.89 0.20
CA SER A 467 -20.39 17.09 0.67
C SER A 467 -20.72 17.38 2.13
N SER A 468 -21.98 17.14 2.50
CA SER A 468 -22.43 17.22 3.89
C SER A 468 -23.32 16.05 4.22
N PHE A 469 -23.16 15.49 5.42
CA PHE A 469 -23.88 14.30 5.84
C PHE A 469 -24.39 14.43 7.28
N GLN A 470 -25.71 14.32 7.48
CA GLN A 470 -26.31 14.39 8.81
C GLN A 470 -26.17 13.03 9.49
N PHE A 471 -25.25 12.92 10.46
CA PHE A 471 -25.05 11.68 11.19
C PHE A 471 -24.42 11.91 12.56
N GLY A 472 -25.27 11.85 13.59
CA GLY A 472 -24.87 12.02 14.98
C GLY A 472 -25.60 13.16 15.67
N ILE A 473 -25.19 13.43 16.91
CA ILE A 473 -25.71 14.47 17.81
C ILE A 473 -24.58 15.07 18.65
N SER A 474 -24.82 16.18 19.34
CA SER A 474 -23.80 16.94 20.08
C SER A 474 -22.93 16.19 21.08
N THR A 475 -23.41 15.09 21.66
CA THR A 475 -22.66 14.27 22.62
C THR A 475 -21.76 13.22 21.98
N ASP A 476 -21.79 13.09 20.66
CA ASP A 476 -21.10 12.02 19.97
C ASP A 476 -19.60 12.26 19.84
N VAL A 477 -18.86 11.16 19.90
CA VAL A 477 -17.44 11.11 19.58
C VAL A 477 -17.31 10.60 18.15
N PRO A 478 -16.83 11.43 17.19
CA PRO A 478 -16.61 10.95 15.83
C PRO A 478 -15.47 9.93 15.80
N VAL A 479 -15.66 8.83 15.06
CA VAL A 479 -14.73 7.70 14.94
C VAL A 479 -14.67 7.17 13.49
N PRO A 480 -14.44 8.03 12.48
CA PRO A 480 -14.48 7.62 11.08
C PRO A 480 -13.32 6.65 10.76
N ALA A 481 -13.60 5.63 9.97
CA ALA A 481 -12.66 4.58 9.57
C ALA A 481 -13.27 3.68 8.49
N ASP A 482 -12.48 2.89 7.79
CA ASP A 482 -12.98 1.89 6.83
C ASP A 482 -13.43 0.60 7.55
N TYR A 483 -14.69 0.52 8.00
CA TYR A 483 -15.18 -0.64 8.76
C TYR A 483 -15.71 -1.77 7.86
N ASP A 484 -15.98 -1.52 6.58
CA ASP A 484 -16.42 -2.56 5.63
C ASP A 484 -15.30 -3.05 4.68
N GLY A 485 -14.16 -2.36 4.66
CA GLY A 485 -12.95 -2.72 3.92
C GLY A 485 -13.05 -2.38 2.44
N ASP A 486 -13.82 -1.35 2.09
CA ASP A 486 -14.02 -0.92 0.71
C ASP A 486 -12.98 0.12 0.21
N GLY A 487 -12.04 0.48 1.09
CA GLY A 487 -10.98 1.44 0.82
C GLY A 487 -11.42 2.89 1.04
N LYS A 488 -12.61 3.13 1.59
CA LYS A 488 -13.10 4.46 1.96
C LYS A 488 -13.40 4.52 3.44
N SER A 489 -13.25 5.71 3.98
CA SER A 489 -13.57 5.97 5.37
C SER A 489 -15.05 6.13 5.55
N ASP A 490 -15.62 5.33 6.44
CA ASP A 490 -17.02 5.39 6.82
C ASP A 490 -17.28 6.51 7.81
N ILE A 491 -18.48 7.08 7.73
CA ILE A 491 -18.95 8.03 8.72
C ILE A 491 -19.43 7.27 9.95
N ALA A 492 -18.80 7.51 11.10
CA ALA A 492 -19.10 6.77 12.32
C ALA A 492 -19.01 7.62 13.58
N VAL A 493 -19.87 7.28 14.56
CA VAL A 493 -19.90 7.92 15.88
C VAL A 493 -19.99 6.90 17.01
N PHE A 494 -19.31 7.17 18.12
CA PHE A 494 -19.47 6.47 19.39
C PHE A 494 -20.33 7.30 20.34
N ARG A 495 -21.37 6.67 20.90
CA ARG A 495 -22.32 7.27 21.83
C ARG A 495 -22.69 6.28 22.92
N ASN A 496 -22.31 6.59 24.16
CA ASN A 496 -22.73 5.85 25.35
C ASN A 496 -22.50 4.32 25.27
N GLY A 497 -21.36 3.87 24.73
CA GLY A 497 -21.06 2.44 24.58
C GLY A 497 -21.57 1.81 23.28
N VAL A 498 -22.19 2.58 22.39
CA VAL A 498 -22.68 2.10 21.10
C VAL A 498 -21.93 2.80 19.97
N TRP A 499 -21.47 2.01 19.01
CA TRP A 499 -20.89 2.44 17.75
C TRP A 499 -21.99 2.49 16.70
N TYR A 500 -22.19 3.64 16.08
CA TYR A 500 -23.09 3.83 14.95
C TYR A 500 -22.25 4.08 13.72
N LEU A 501 -22.36 3.20 12.74
CA LEU A 501 -21.52 3.17 11.54
C LEU A 501 -22.43 3.35 10.34
N GLN A 502 -22.15 4.34 9.51
CA GLN A 502 -22.71 4.47 8.18
C GLN A 502 -21.66 4.00 7.19
N GLN A 503 -21.65 2.70 6.94
CA GLN A 503 -20.66 2.06 6.07
C GLN A 503 -20.98 2.36 4.60
N THR A 504 -19.94 2.65 3.83
CA THR A 504 -20.06 3.21 2.49
C THR A 504 -20.68 2.21 1.51
N THR A 505 -20.28 0.95 1.59
CA THR A 505 -20.80 -0.13 0.76
C THR A 505 -21.88 -0.94 1.47
N THR A 506 -21.71 -1.28 2.74
CA THR A 506 -22.64 -2.18 3.45
C THR A 506 -23.79 -1.47 4.17
N GLY A 507 -23.77 -0.14 4.24
CA GLY A 507 -24.84 0.68 4.82
C GLY A 507 -24.78 0.80 6.34
N PHE A 508 -25.93 1.08 6.97
CA PHE A 508 -25.98 1.39 8.40
C PHE A 508 -25.82 0.14 9.28
N ARG A 509 -24.98 0.25 10.31
CA ARG A 509 -24.75 -0.76 11.34
C ARG A 509 -24.63 -0.10 12.71
N ALA A 510 -25.24 -0.70 13.74
CA ALA A 510 -25.06 -0.29 15.13
C ALA A 510 -24.52 -1.46 15.97
N VAL A 511 -23.49 -1.21 16.76
CA VAL A 511 -22.81 -2.21 17.57
C VAL A 511 -22.71 -1.73 19.01
N GLY A 512 -23.39 -2.42 19.93
CA GLY A 512 -23.20 -2.18 21.37
C GLY A 512 -21.87 -2.77 21.82
N TRP A 513 -20.85 -1.92 21.97
CA TRP A 513 -19.50 -2.34 22.32
C TRP A 513 -18.78 -1.28 23.16
N GLY A 514 -18.89 -1.43 24.48
CA GLY A 514 -18.27 -0.57 25.48
C GLY A 514 -19.28 0.08 26.41
N PHE A 515 -18.78 1.01 27.22
CA PHE A 515 -19.56 1.85 28.13
C PHE A 515 -19.38 3.33 27.81
N SER A 516 -20.22 4.20 28.38
CA SER A 516 -20.08 5.65 28.22
C SER A 516 -18.76 6.21 28.76
N THR A 517 -18.09 5.50 29.66
CA THR A 517 -16.78 5.90 30.20
C THR A 517 -15.60 5.36 29.39
N ASP A 518 -15.85 4.45 28.45
CA ASP A 518 -14.79 3.86 27.65
C ASP A 518 -14.36 4.85 26.56
N LYS A 519 -13.07 4.87 26.23
CA LYS A 519 -12.52 5.67 25.14
C LYS A 519 -12.58 4.81 23.86
N PRO A 520 -13.27 5.22 22.79
CA PRO A 520 -13.23 4.50 21.53
C PRO A 520 -11.83 4.61 20.92
N VAL A 521 -11.33 3.52 20.36
CA VAL A 521 -10.01 3.44 19.76
C VAL A 521 -10.05 2.62 18.48
N VAL A 522 -10.06 3.31 17.35
CA VAL A 522 -10.12 2.71 16.02
C VAL A 522 -8.76 2.17 15.63
N GLY A 523 -8.73 1.03 14.94
CA GLY A 523 -7.51 0.44 14.36
C GLY A 523 -7.80 -0.90 13.69
N ASP A 524 -6.88 -1.40 12.87
CA ASP A 524 -6.94 -2.74 12.26
C ASP A 524 -6.06 -3.68 13.08
N TYR A 525 -6.62 -4.28 14.13
CA TYR A 525 -5.84 -5.06 15.10
C TYR A 525 -5.69 -6.54 14.71
N ASP A 526 -6.43 -7.02 13.71
CA ASP A 526 -6.28 -8.39 13.19
C ASP A 526 -5.60 -8.50 11.82
N GLY A 527 -5.37 -7.37 11.16
CA GLY A 527 -4.60 -7.23 9.93
C GLY A 527 -5.42 -7.49 8.67
N ASP A 528 -6.75 -7.47 8.75
CA ASP A 528 -7.66 -7.71 7.63
C ASP A 528 -8.01 -6.44 6.83
N ALA A 529 -7.33 -5.33 7.14
CA ALA A 529 -7.54 -3.99 6.59
C ALA A 529 -8.97 -3.48 6.67
N ARG A 530 -9.72 -3.96 7.67
CA ARG A 530 -10.88 -3.26 8.20
C ARG A 530 -10.55 -2.65 9.54
N ALA A 531 -11.14 -1.50 9.80
CA ALA A 531 -11.17 -0.96 11.13
C ALA A 531 -12.01 -1.86 12.05
N ASP A 532 -11.43 -2.20 13.20
CA ASP A 532 -12.09 -2.91 14.27
C ASP A 532 -12.79 -1.95 15.23
N VAL A 533 -13.86 -2.46 15.83
CA VAL A 533 -14.53 -1.79 16.93
C VAL A 533 -13.79 -2.10 18.23
N ALA A 534 -13.05 -1.14 18.78
CA ALA A 534 -12.29 -1.34 20.01
C ALA A 534 -12.41 -0.17 20.98
N VAL A 535 -12.35 -0.49 22.28
CA VAL A 535 -12.39 0.50 23.35
C VAL A 535 -11.28 0.28 24.36
N PHE A 536 -10.70 1.36 24.86
CA PHE A 536 -9.86 1.35 26.06
C PHE A 536 -10.71 1.79 27.25
N ARG A 537 -10.74 0.97 28.30
CA ARG A 537 -11.48 1.28 29.53
C ARG A 537 -10.53 1.85 30.59
N PRO A 538 -10.65 3.14 30.95
CA PRO A 538 -9.74 3.74 31.92
C PRO A 538 -9.87 3.18 33.34
N SER A 539 -11.04 2.65 33.70
CA SER A 539 -11.31 2.17 35.06
C SER A 539 -10.57 0.88 35.43
N ASP A 540 -10.26 0.03 34.45
CA ASP A 540 -9.52 -1.23 34.63
C ASP A 540 -8.20 -1.27 33.82
N GLY A 541 -7.98 -0.34 32.89
CA GLY A 541 -6.81 -0.32 32.02
C GLY A 541 -6.83 -1.39 30.93
N VAL A 542 -8.01 -1.92 30.60
CA VAL A 542 -8.18 -3.01 29.64
C VAL A 542 -8.62 -2.48 28.28
N TRP A 543 -8.07 -3.10 27.24
CA TRP A 543 -8.53 -2.96 25.86
C TRP A 543 -9.53 -4.06 25.54
N TYR A 544 -10.68 -3.70 25.00
CA TYR A 544 -11.72 -4.63 24.55
C TYR A 544 -11.93 -4.45 23.06
N LEU A 545 -11.53 -5.45 22.28
CA LEU A 545 -11.53 -5.43 20.82
C LEU A 545 -12.58 -6.39 20.29
N LEU A 546 -13.36 -5.93 19.32
CA LEU A 546 -14.20 -6.76 18.48
C LEU A 546 -13.59 -6.74 17.08
N GLN A 547 -12.69 -7.72 16.86
CA GLN A 547 -11.95 -7.86 15.63
C GLN A 547 -12.86 -8.37 14.51
N SER A 548 -12.77 -7.76 13.33
CA SER A 548 -13.59 -7.99 12.14
C SER A 548 -13.62 -9.46 11.71
N THR A 549 -12.48 -10.18 11.78
CA THR A 549 -12.34 -11.58 11.38
C THR A 549 -12.03 -12.53 12.53
N ARG A 550 -11.42 -12.03 13.61
CA ARG A 550 -11.01 -12.85 14.77
C ARG A 550 -11.94 -12.78 15.97
N GLY A 551 -12.94 -11.89 15.95
CA GLY A 551 -13.92 -11.76 17.02
C GLY A 551 -13.37 -11.09 18.28
N PHE A 552 -13.85 -11.51 19.45
CA PHE A 552 -13.54 -10.84 20.70
C PHE A 552 -12.12 -11.10 21.20
N ARG A 553 -11.42 -10.03 21.58
CA ARG A 553 -10.17 -10.06 22.35
C ARG A 553 -10.21 -9.04 23.48
N ALA A 554 -9.73 -9.42 24.65
CA ALA A 554 -9.43 -8.48 25.73
C ALA A 554 -7.93 -8.53 26.07
N ALA A 555 -7.34 -7.36 26.32
CA ALA A 555 -5.93 -7.25 26.67
C ALA A 555 -5.74 -6.26 27.81
N GLN A 556 -5.14 -6.72 28.91
CA GLN A 556 -4.69 -5.85 29.99
C GLN A 556 -3.43 -5.11 29.53
N TRP A 557 -3.61 -3.96 28.89
CA TRP A 557 -2.51 -3.18 28.32
C TRP A 557 -2.65 -1.68 28.58
N GLY A 558 -2.69 -1.32 29.85
CA GLY A 558 -2.78 0.05 30.29
C GLY A 558 -3.12 0.13 31.76
N GLN A 559 -3.35 1.35 32.22
CA GLN A 559 -3.81 1.67 33.56
C GLN A 559 -4.62 2.96 33.57
N ASN A 560 -5.22 3.28 34.72
CA ASN A 560 -5.95 4.53 34.88
C ASN A 560 -5.03 5.75 34.66
N GLY A 561 -5.52 6.71 33.88
CA GLY A 561 -4.78 7.91 33.47
C GLY A 561 -4.07 7.79 32.11
N ASP A 562 -4.01 6.59 31.53
CA ASP A 562 -3.42 6.42 30.20
C ASP A 562 -4.28 7.07 29.10
N VAL A 563 -3.57 7.62 28.12
CA VAL A 563 -4.15 8.09 26.86
C VAL A 563 -3.88 7.01 25.82
N PRO A 564 -4.90 6.30 25.31
CA PRO A 564 -4.70 5.37 24.20
C PRO A 564 -4.19 6.15 22.98
N ALA A 565 -3.15 5.63 22.35
CA ALA A 565 -2.42 6.29 21.28
C ALA A 565 -2.55 5.73 19.85
N PRO A 566 -3.63 4.99 19.48
CA PRO A 566 -4.09 4.90 18.09
C PRO A 566 -4.91 6.16 17.78
N SER A 567 -4.25 7.31 17.74
CA SER A 567 -4.91 8.58 17.45
C SER A 567 -4.50 9.05 16.07
N GLY A 568 -5.31 8.67 15.09
CA GLY A 568 -5.21 9.16 13.73
C GLY A 568 -5.21 7.98 12.78
N TYR A 569 -6.40 7.41 12.48
CA TYR A 569 -6.59 6.64 11.24
C TYR A 569 -5.97 7.48 10.11
N LEU A 570 -4.94 6.94 9.49
CA LEU A 570 -4.23 7.43 8.31
C LEU A 570 -4.57 6.39 7.24
N PRO A 571 -5.32 6.74 6.18
CA PRO A 571 -5.65 5.84 5.08
C PRO A 571 -4.46 5.60 4.18
#